data_AF-A0AAW9E986-F1
#
_entry.id   AF-A0AAW9E986-F1
#
_cell.length_a   1.000
_cell.length_b   1.000
_cell.length_c   1.000
_cell.angle_alpha   90.00
_cell.angle_beta   90.00
_cell.angle_gamma   90.00
#
_symmetry.space_group_name_H-M   'P 1'
#
loop_
_entity.id
_entity.type
_entity.pdbx_description
1 polymer ?
#
loop_
_entity_poly.entity_id
_entity_poly.type
_entity_poly.pdbx_seq_one_letter_code
_entity_poly.pdbx_strand_id
1 'polypeptide(L)'
;YLDRTGDRNLLFLVDEVGQFIGKNTQMMLKLQTITEDLGTYCGGRAWIVVTSQADIDAAIGGMDKRDGEDFSKIQGRFSTRLQLSSSNTSEVIQKRLLSKTEEARTYLIDVFAEKGDILRNQLTFDKTTTASLKGYT
;
A
#
# COMPACT_ATOMS: atom_id res chain seq x y z
N TYR A 1 11.50 11.89 24.35
CA TYR A 1 10.40 12.72 23.82
C TYR A 1 9.07 12.27 24.41
N LEU A 2 8.64 11.02 24.15
CA LEU A 2 7.39 10.45 24.68
C LEU A 2 7.21 10.64 26.19
N ASP A 3 8.25 10.42 27.00
CA ASP A 3 8.16 10.59 28.45
C ASP A 3 7.94 12.04 28.90
N ARG A 4 8.21 13.00 28.01
CA ARG A 4 8.00 14.44 28.25
C ARG A 4 6.65 14.93 27.70
N THR A 5 6.03 14.19 26.78
CA THR A 5 4.78 14.58 26.10
C THR A 5 3.53 13.82 26.59
N GLY A 6 3.68 12.90 27.56
CA GLY A 6 2.56 12.20 28.20
C GLY A 6 2.03 11.01 27.38
N ASP A 7 0.70 10.88 27.29
CA ASP A 7 0.01 9.80 26.58
C ASP A 7 -0.12 10.12 25.07
N ARG A 8 0.97 9.94 24.33
CA ARG A 8 0.98 10.08 22.88
C ARG A 8 1.59 8.85 22.25
N ASN A 9 1.05 8.47 21.10
CA ASN A 9 1.60 7.42 20.26
C ASN A 9 2.43 8.03 19.13
N LEU A 10 3.60 7.44 18.85
CA LEU A 10 4.42 7.78 17.69
C LEU A 10 4.22 6.72 16.61
N LEU A 11 4.01 7.17 15.38
CA LEU A 11 3.90 6.31 14.21
C LEU A 11 5.01 6.68 13.22
N PHE A 12 5.91 5.74 12.96
CA PHE A 12 6.92 5.82 11.92
C PHE A 12 6.43 5.11 10.67
N LEU A 13 6.38 5.83 9.56
CA LEU A 13 5.98 5.29 8.25
C LEU A 13 7.24 5.20 7.38
N VAL A 14 7.59 3.98 6.98
CA VAL A 14 8.74 3.72 6.11
C VAL A 14 8.22 3.19 4.78
N ASP A 15 8.53 3.89 3.70
CA ASP A 15 8.07 3.54 2.36
C ASP A 15 9.11 2.69 1.61
N GLU A 16 8.64 1.72 0.82
CA GLU A 16 9.41 0.92 -0.13
C GLU A 16 10.67 0.22 0.45
N VAL A 17 10.55 -0.41 1.61
CA VAL A 17 11.71 -1.11 2.21
C VAL A 17 12.18 -2.31 1.39
N GLY A 18 11.30 -2.89 0.56
CA GLY A 18 11.62 -4.06 -0.25
C GLY A 18 12.84 -3.83 -1.15
N GLN A 19 12.95 -2.64 -1.76
CA GLN A 19 14.10 -2.28 -2.60
C GLN A 19 15.40 -2.09 -1.80
N PHE A 20 15.28 -1.68 -0.54
CA PHE A 20 16.41 -1.45 0.34
C PHE A 20 16.96 -2.76 0.93
N ILE A 21 16.04 -3.68 1.24
CA ILE A 21 16.33 -5.01 1.77
C ILE A 21 16.88 -5.95 0.68
N GLY A 22 16.32 -5.92 -0.53
CA GLY A 22 16.77 -6.77 -1.65
C GLY A 22 18.22 -6.53 -2.07
N LYS A 23 18.83 -5.41 -1.65
CA LYS A 23 20.25 -5.12 -1.86
C LYS A 23 21.13 -5.45 -0.64
N ASN A 24 20.55 -5.63 0.54
CA ASN A 24 21.28 -5.86 1.78
C ASN A 24 20.41 -6.49 2.89
N THR A 25 20.54 -7.80 3.09
CA THR A 25 19.84 -8.58 4.15
C THR A 25 20.10 -8.04 5.56
N GLN A 26 21.31 -7.55 5.83
CA GLN A 26 21.70 -7.00 7.14
C GLN A 26 20.88 -5.76 7.50
N MET A 27 20.37 -5.06 6.50
CA MET A 27 19.53 -3.89 6.66
C MET A 27 18.18 -4.23 7.31
N MET A 28 17.61 -5.39 6.96
CA MET A 28 16.36 -5.88 7.55
C MET A 28 16.56 -6.23 9.03
N LEU A 29 17.68 -6.88 9.37
CA LEU A 29 18.04 -7.16 10.77
C LEU A 29 18.15 -5.88 11.59
N LYS A 30 18.77 -4.83 11.04
CA LYS A 30 18.87 -3.52 11.72
C LYS A 30 17.49 -2.88 11.96
N LEU A 31 16.61 -2.90 10.96
CA LEU A 31 15.25 -2.36 11.11
C LEU A 31 14.44 -3.18 12.12
N GLN A 32 14.67 -4.49 12.21
CA GLN A 32 14.12 -5.34 13.27
C GLN A 32 14.60 -4.92 14.66
N THR A 33 15.92 -4.82 14.87
CA THR A 33 16.49 -4.39 16.17
C THR A 33 15.92 -3.05 16.59
N ILE A 34 15.82 -2.10 15.67
CA ILE A 34 15.20 -0.80 15.93
C ILE A 34 13.73 -0.95 16.32
N THR A 35 12.97 -1.83 15.66
CA THR A 35 11.54 -2.05 15.97
C THR A 35 11.36 -2.64 17.37
N GLU A 36 12.16 -3.64 17.74
CA GLU A 36 12.12 -4.30 19.04
C GLU A 36 12.54 -3.36 20.17
N ASP A 37 13.65 -2.64 19.98
CA ASP A 37 14.13 -1.63 20.92
C ASP A 37 13.08 -0.54 21.10
N LEU A 38 12.50 -0.03 20.00
CA LEU A 38 11.50 1.02 20.05
C LEU A 38 10.24 0.56 20.78
N GLY A 39 9.76 -0.67 20.53
CA GLY A 39 8.63 -1.26 21.24
C GLY A 39 8.89 -1.40 22.75
N THR A 40 10.10 -1.84 23.11
CA THR A 40 10.54 -2.05 24.50
C THR A 40 10.71 -0.72 25.24
N TYR A 41 11.50 0.21 24.70
CA TYR A 41 11.76 1.51 25.32
C TYR A 41 10.52 2.40 25.38
N CYS A 42 9.64 2.32 24.37
CA CYS A 42 8.44 3.16 24.33
C CYS A 42 7.23 2.53 25.06
N GLY A 43 7.34 1.30 25.55
CA GLY A 43 6.25 0.57 26.20
C GLY A 43 5.04 0.38 25.27
N GLY A 44 5.28 0.09 23.99
CA GLY A 44 4.23 -0.07 22.98
C GLY A 44 3.61 1.24 22.45
N ARG A 45 4.05 2.41 22.91
CA ARG A 45 3.59 3.73 22.44
C ARG A 45 4.24 4.17 21.12
N ALA A 46 5.07 3.34 20.51
CA ALA A 46 5.73 3.65 19.26
C ALA A 46 5.57 2.50 18.27
N TRP A 47 5.08 2.84 17.09
CA TRP A 47 4.65 1.91 16.06
C TRP A 47 5.46 2.19 14.81
N ILE A 48 5.92 1.13 14.15
CA ILE A 48 6.59 1.23 12.86
C ILE A 48 5.70 0.51 11.84
N VAL A 49 5.28 1.24 10.82
CA VAL A 49 4.55 0.73 9.68
C VAL A 49 5.42 0.87 8.45
N VAL A 50 5.52 -0.23 7.74
CA VAL A 50 6.45 -0.39 6.64
C VAL A 50 5.70 -0.86 5.41
N THR A 51 5.97 -0.25 4.26
CA THR A 51 5.41 -0.66 2.97
C THR A 51 6.49 -1.33 2.12
N SER A 52 6.07 -2.29 1.31
CA SER A 52 6.89 -2.86 0.25
C SER A 52 5.99 -3.18 -0.94
N GLN A 53 6.52 -3.07 -2.16
CA GLN A 53 5.82 -3.51 -3.37
C GLN A 53 5.70 -5.04 -3.41
N ALA A 54 4.73 -5.56 -2.64
CA ALA A 54 4.13 -6.91 -2.62
C ALA A 54 5.03 -8.15 -2.55
N ASP A 55 6.28 -8.08 -2.97
CA ASP A 55 7.10 -9.21 -3.34
C ASP A 55 8.46 -9.15 -2.62
N ILE A 56 8.38 -8.95 -1.30
CA ILE A 56 9.48 -9.31 -0.40
C ILE A 56 9.90 -10.76 -0.70
N ASP A 57 8.93 -11.62 -1.04
CA ASP A 57 9.16 -13.04 -1.35
C ASP A 57 10.00 -13.20 -2.65
N ALA A 58 9.75 -12.41 -3.70
CA ALA A 58 10.61 -12.39 -4.90
C ALA A 58 12.00 -11.78 -4.67
N ALA A 59 12.15 -10.81 -3.76
CA ALA A 59 13.46 -10.27 -3.39
C ALA A 59 14.37 -11.34 -2.74
N ILE A 60 13.80 -12.37 -2.13
CA ILE A 60 14.52 -13.50 -1.50
C ILE A 60 14.97 -14.53 -2.53
N GLY A 61 14.24 -14.69 -3.65
CA GLY A 61 14.49 -15.73 -4.65
C GLY A 61 15.87 -15.67 -5.32
N GLY A 62 16.56 -14.52 -5.23
CA GLY A 62 17.92 -14.32 -5.74
C GLY A 62 19.04 -14.43 -4.70
N MET A 63 18.72 -14.73 -3.43
CA MET A 63 19.70 -14.78 -2.34
C MET A 63 20.30 -16.18 -2.18
N ASP A 64 21.56 -16.25 -1.73
CA ASP A 64 22.20 -17.52 -1.39
C ASP A 64 21.35 -18.29 -0.36
N LYS A 65 21.34 -19.63 -0.45
CA LYS A 65 20.50 -20.50 0.40
C LYS A 65 20.58 -20.21 1.91
N ARG A 66 21.74 -19.72 2.38
CA ARG A 66 21.97 -19.30 3.77
C ARG A 66 21.22 -18.03 4.14
N ASP A 67 21.29 -17.01 3.28
CA ASP A 67 20.63 -15.72 3.49
C ASP A 67 19.10 -15.86 3.42
N GLY A 68 18.60 -16.75 2.56
CA GLY A 68 17.18 -17.09 2.48
C GLY A 68 16.64 -17.78 3.74
N GLU A 69 17.43 -18.66 4.38
CA GLU A 69 17.05 -19.32 5.63
C GLU A 69 16.97 -18.32 6.80
N ASP A 70 17.95 -17.43 6.91
CA ASP A 70 17.95 -16.36 7.91
C ASP A 70 16.82 -15.37 7.67
N PHE A 71 16.52 -15.06 6.41
CA PHE A 71 15.39 -14.21 6.04
C PHE A 71 14.04 -14.82 6.40
N SER A 72 13.85 -16.12 6.20
CA SER A 72 12.61 -16.82 6.58
C SER A 72 12.35 -16.73 8.10
N LYS A 73 13.41 -16.84 8.92
CA LYS A 73 13.33 -16.62 10.38
C LYS A 73 12.99 -15.17 10.74
N ILE A 74 13.51 -14.19 9.98
CA ILE A 74 13.22 -12.76 10.17
C ILE A 74 11.77 -12.44 9.80
N GLN A 75 11.27 -12.99 8.69
CA GLN A 75 9.89 -12.81 8.25
C GLN A 75 8.88 -13.33 9.29
N GLY A 76 9.19 -14.46 9.94
CA GLY A 76 8.37 -15.01 11.02
C GLY A 76 8.22 -14.09 12.23
N ARG A 77 9.12 -13.12 12.44
CA ARG A 77 9.04 -12.13 13.53
C ARG A 77 8.19 -10.90 13.17
N PHE A 78 7.99 -10.62 11.90
CA PHE A 78 7.00 -9.64 11.41
C PHE A 78 5.65 -10.31 11.22
N SER A 79 5.04 -10.72 12.33
CA SER A 79 3.80 -11.51 12.34
C SER A 79 2.60 -10.79 11.72
N THR A 80 2.60 -9.46 11.73
CA THR A 80 1.49 -8.65 11.22
C THR A 80 1.78 -8.17 9.80
N ARG A 81 1.46 -9.00 8.80
CA ARG A 81 1.52 -8.63 7.37
C ARG A 81 0.13 -8.21 6.91
N LEU A 82 -0.08 -6.91 6.71
CA LEU A 82 -1.28 -6.39 6.05
C LEU A 82 -1.08 -6.48 4.54
N GLN A 83 -1.67 -7.50 3.92
CA GLN A 83 -1.68 -7.60 2.46
C GLN A 83 -2.78 -6.70 1.89
N LEU A 84 -2.38 -5.70 1.12
CA LEU A 84 -3.31 -4.91 0.32
C LEU A 84 -3.54 -5.66 -1.00
N SER A 85 -4.74 -6.23 -1.18
CA SER A 85 -5.11 -6.87 -2.44
C SER A 85 -5.24 -5.84 -3.56
N SER A 86 -4.83 -6.21 -4.78
CA SER A 86 -4.93 -5.36 -5.98
C SER A 86 -6.36 -4.92 -6.29
N SER A 87 -7.37 -5.70 -5.86
CA SER A 87 -8.80 -5.33 -5.94
C SER A 87 -9.10 -4.01 -5.24
N ASN A 88 -8.48 -3.76 -4.09
CA ASN A 88 -8.70 -2.55 -3.29
C ASN A 88 -7.88 -1.38 -3.83
N THR A 89 -6.68 -1.64 -4.36
CA THR A 89 -5.79 -0.61 -4.90
C THR A 89 -6.39 0.07 -6.13
N SER A 90 -6.92 -0.70 -7.09
CA SER A 90 -7.53 -0.12 -8.30
C SER A 90 -8.76 0.74 -7.97
N GLU A 91 -9.62 0.28 -7.06
CA GLU A 91 -10.80 1.03 -6.62
C GLU A 91 -10.40 2.33 -5.89
N VAL A 92 -9.40 2.25 -5.00
CA VAL A 92 -8.93 3.42 -4.23
C VAL A 92 -8.22 4.43 -5.12
N ILE A 93 -7.38 3.97 -6.07
CA ILE A 93 -6.73 4.85 -7.06
C ILE A 93 -7.78 5.50 -7.93
N GLN A 94 -8.76 4.74 -8.42
CA GLN A 94 -9.86 5.27 -9.21
C GLN A 94 -10.64 6.31 -8.40
N LYS A 95 -10.98 6.03 -7.15
CA LYS A 95 -11.66 6.99 -6.27
C LYS A 95 -10.83 8.24 -5.99
N ARG A 96 -9.51 8.13 -5.75
CA ARG A 96 -8.65 9.31 -5.50
C ARG A 96 -8.36 10.15 -6.73
N LEU A 97 -8.14 9.52 -7.88
CA LEU A 97 -7.83 10.24 -9.13
C LEU A 97 -9.10 10.77 -9.80
N LEU A 98 -10.22 10.06 -9.65
CA LEU A 98 -11.49 10.42 -10.28
C LEU A 98 -12.46 11.11 -9.32
N SER A 99 -12.12 11.28 -8.03
CA SER A 99 -12.93 12.12 -7.14
C SER A 99 -13.01 13.53 -7.73
N LYS A 100 -14.22 13.95 -8.05
CA LYS A 100 -14.50 15.29 -8.58
C LYS A 100 -14.89 16.21 -7.42
N THR A 101 -14.57 17.49 -7.56
CA THR A 101 -15.19 18.52 -6.70
C THR A 101 -16.68 18.58 -7.02
N GLU A 102 -17.49 19.13 -6.12
CA GLU A 102 -18.94 19.14 -6.33
C GLU A 102 -19.34 19.98 -7.56
N GLU A 103 -18.64 21.07 -7.84
CA GLU A 103 -18.88 21.88 -9.03
C GLU A 103 -18.58 21.09 -10.32
N ALA A 104 -17.47 20.35 -10.33
CA ALA A 104 -17.09 19.51 -11.46
C ALA A 104 -18.05 18.31 -11.62
N ARG A 105 -18.61 17.80 -10.52
CA ARG A 105 -19.60 16.73 -10.54
C ARG A 105 -20.89 17.19 -11.21
N THR A 106 -21.44 18.34 -10.82
CA THR A 106 -22.65 18.91 -11.44
C THR A 106 -22.43 19.14 -12.93
N TYR A 107 -21.32 19.78 -13.31
CA TYR A 107 -21.00 20.00 -14.71
C TYR A 107 -20.87 18.70 -15.53
N LEU A 108 -20.22 17.68 -14.97
CA LEU A 108 -20.05 16.40 -15.66
C LEU A 108 -21.37 15.62 -15.79
N ILE A 109 -22.32 15.78 -14.86
CA ILE A 109 -23.67 15.21 -14.97
C ILE A 109 -24.40 15.84 -16.16
N ASP A 110 -24.36 17.17 -16.29
CA ASP A 110 -25.02 17.89 -17.39
C ASP A 110 -24.41 17.51 -18.75
N VAL A 111 -23.07 17.47 -18.84
CA VAL A 111 -22.37 17.06 -20.05
C VAL A 111 -22.66 15.59 -20.41
N PHE A 112 -22.77 14.71 -19.41
CA PHE A 112 -23.12 13.31 -19.64
C PHE A 112 -24.59 13.14 -20.02
N ALA A 113 -25.50 13.98 -19.53
CA ALA A 113 -26.89 13.97 -19.99
C ALA A 113 -27.01 14.40 -21.46
N GLU A 114 -26.21 15.37 -21.90
CA GLU A 114 -26.20 15.84 -23.29
C GLU A 114 -25.49 14.85 -24.25
N LYS A 115 -24.37 14.25 -23.82
CA LYS A 115 -23.46 13.49 -24.71
C LYS A 115 -23.28 12.02 -24.33
N GLY A 116 -24.05 11.53 -23.36
CA GLY A 116 -23.90 10.19 -22.79
C GLY A 116 -24.09 9.08 -23.81
N ASP A 117 -24.98 9.25 -24.78
CA ASP A 117 -25.24 8.22 -25.80
C ASP A 117 -24.08 8.09 -26.80
N ILE A 118 -23.42 9.21 -27.12
CA ILE A 118 -22.20 9.21 -27.95
C ILE A 118 -21.07 8.49 -27.20
N LEU A 119 -20.90 8.80 -25.92
CA LEU A 119 -19.87 8.19 -25.07
C LEU A 119 -20.08 6.69 -24.90
N ARG A 120 -21.32 6.25 -24.62
CA ARG A 120 -21.66 4.82 -24.51
C ARG A 120 -21.38 4.09 -25.81
N ASN A 121 -21.78 4.65 -26.95
CA ASN A 121 -21.53 4.03 -28.23
C ASN A 121 -20.03 3.90 -28.52
N GLN A 122 -19.22 4.95 -28.29
CA GLN A 122 -17.77 4.89 -28.54
C GLN A 122 -17.04 3.93 -27.59
N LEU A 123 -17.46 3.83 -26.32
CA LEU A 123 -16.85 2.91 -25.34
C LEU A 123 -17.26 1.44 -25.55
N THR A 124 -18.41 1.18 -26.20
CA THR A 124 -18.91 -0.18 -26.45
C THR A 124 -18.13 -0.92 -27.55
N PHE A 125 -17.40 -0.20 -28.41
CA PHE A 125 -16.66 -0.82 -29.53
C PHE A 125 -15.29 -1.42 -29.14
N ASP A 126 -14.82 -1.25 -27.91
CA ASP A 126 -13.59 -1.88 -27.46
C ASP A 126 -13.88 -3.29 -26.91
N LYS A 127 -13.83 -4.29 -27.81
CA LYS A 127 -14.05 -5.72 -27.49
C LYS A 127 -13.05 -6.29 -26.46
N THR A 128 -12.05 -5.53 -26.02
CA THR A 128 -11.09 -5.94 -24.97
C THR A 128 -11.42 -5.39 -23.58
N THR A 129 -12.35 -4.43 -23.45
CA THR A 129 -12.71 -3.81 -22.17
C THR A 129 -13.87 -4.56 -21.50
N THR A 130 -13.56 -5.50 -20.61
CA THR A 130 -14.54 -6.23 -19.76
C THR A 130 -14.97 -5.44 -18.51
N ALA A 131 -14.66 -4.14 -18.44
CA ALA A 131 -15.09 -3.29 -17.34
C ALA A 131 -16.56 -2.89 -17.51
N SER A 132 -17.46 -3.72 -17.00
CA SER A 132 -18.86 -3.30 -16.80
C SER A 132 -18.88 -2.11 -15.82
N LEU A 133 -19.23 -0.92 -16.31
CA LEU A 133 -19.51 0.22 -15.45
C LEU A 133 -20.79 -0.10 -14.66
N LYS A 134 -20.65 -0.29 -13.35
CA LYS A 134 -21.80 -0.39 -12.45
C LYS A 134 -22.50 0.97 -12.46
N GLY A 135 -23.76 1.00 -12.89
CA GLY A 135 -24.57 2.21 -12.90
C GLY A 135 -24.67 2.79 -11.48
N TYR A 136 -24.45 4.10 -11.36
CA TYR A 136 -24.63 4.84 -10.13
C TYR A 136 -26.12 5.17 -9.99
N THR A 137 -26.79 4.59 -8.99
CA THR A 137 -28.09 5.06 -8.47
C THR A 137 -27.86 6.02 -7.34
#